data_AF-A0A8X6LPR6-F1
#
_entry.id   AF-A0A8X6LPR6-F1
#
_cell.length_a   1.000
_cell.length_b   1.000
_cell.length_c   1.000
_cell.angle_alpha   90.00
_cell.angle_beta   90.00
_cell.angle_gamma   90.00
#
_symmetry.space_group_name_H-M   'P 1'
#
loop_
_entity.id
_entity.type
_entity.pdbx_description
1 polymer ?
#
loop_
_entity_poly.entity_id
_entity_poly.type
_entity_poly.pdbx_seq_one_letter_code
_entity_poly.pdbx_strand_id
1 'polypeptide(L)'
;MDYRLHIDNLILFLEEAVLYVVRSKDLSWEPPVSTLGLISTTVPFFSRRFGRAITHRSMEAMFSFYEPEWINLPVTQALTYIPRYLRAIMDEVPEGSYLTYFYFVSFVCHLCAKAIGLDRSEIIPQVLIEAVDILYFRCNTHNHFENLIQAANVYSYPHRANRFRI
;
A
#
# COMPACT_ATOMS: atom_id res chain seq x y z
N MET A 1 10.98 -23.18 -3.42
CA MET A 1 9.91 -22.29 -3.90
C MET A 1 10.58 -20.99 -4.32
N ASP A 2 10.31 -20.53 -5.53
CA ASP A 2 11.16 -19.59 -6.28
C ASP A 2 11.05 -18.16 -5.73
N TYR A 3 12.16 -17.59 -5.24
CA TYR A 3 12.25 -16.27 -4.61
C TYR A 3 11.67 -15.15 -5.47
N ARG A 4 11.85 -15.25 -6.79
CA ARG A 4 11.41 -14.24 -7.76
C ARG A 4 9.87 -14.15 -7.85
N LEU A 5 9.18 -15.29 -7.82
CA LEU A 5 7.71 -15.34 -7.89
C LEU A 5 7.03 -14.62 -6.72
N HIS A 6 7.64 -14.64 -5.52
CA HIS A 6 7.06 -13.98 -4.34
C HIS A 6 7.18 -12.46 -4.41
N ILE A 7 8.29 -11.94 -4.90
CA ILE A 7 8.53 -10.51 -5.08
C ILE A 7 7.62 -9.96 -6.18
N ASP A 8 7.50 -10.68 -7.29
CA ASP A 8 6.64 -10.29 -8.41
C ASP A 8 5.16 -10.17 -7.97
N ASN A 9 4.67 -11.11 -7.16
CA ASN A 9 3.29 -11.04 -6.64
C ASN A 9 3.06 -9.85 -5.69
N LEU A 10 4.06 -9.48 -4.89
CA LEU A 10 3.94 -8.34 -3.96
C LEU A 10 3.95 -7.01 -4.72
N ILE A 11 4.78 -6.89 -5.75
CA ILE A 11 4.79 -5.72 -6.64
C ILE A 11 3.42 -5.55 -7.28
N LEU A 12 2.88 -6.61 -7.89
CA LEU A 12 1.59 -6.55 -8.57
C LEU A 12 0.43 -6.21 -7.60
N PHE A 13 0.46 -6.76 -6.39
CA PHE A 13 -0.51 -6.42 -5.34
C PHE A 13 -0.46 -4.93 -4.97
N LEU A 14 0.73 -4.38 -4.78
CA LEU A 14 0.91 -2.97 -4.43
C LEU A 14 0.45 -2.05 -5.57
N GLU A 15 0.77 -2.38 -6.82
CA GLU A 15 0.32 -1.62 -7.98
C GLU A 15 -1.21 -1.61 -8.10
N GLU A 16 -1.87 -2.75 -7.89
CA GLU A 16 -3.34 -2.81 -7.91
C GLU A 16 -3.96 -2.00 -6.76
N ALA A 17 -3.36 -2.04 -5.57
CA ALA A 17 -3.80 -1.25 -4.43
C ALA A 17 -3.63 0.27 -4.67
N VAL A 18 -2.49 0.69 -5.23
CA VAL A 18 -2.24 2.08 -5.64
C VAL A 18 -3.28 2.51 -6.68
N LEU A 19 -3.49 1.72 -7.72
CA LEU A 19 -4.48 2.00 -8.76
C LEU A 19 -5.88 2.17 -8.20
N TYR A 20 -6.28 1.35 -7.22
CA TYR A 20 -7.58 1.48 -6.59
C TYR A 20 -7.72 2.81 -5.86
N VAL A 21 -6.69 3.25 -5.11
CA VAL A 21 -6.71 4.55 -4.41
C VAL A 21 -6.69 5.71 -5.40
N VAL A 22 -5.83 5.67 -6.42
CA VAL A 22 -5.75 6.66 -7.50
C VAL A 22 -7.09 6.87 -8.18
N ARG A 23 -7.76 5.77 -8.58
CA ARG A 23 -9.10 5.84 -9.20
C ARG A 23 -10.17 6.37 -8.25
N SER A 24 -10.04 6.13 -6.96
CA SER A 24 -10.98 6.68 -5.96
C SER A 24 -10.87 8.20 -5.77
N LYS A 25 -9.77 8.80 -6.26
CA LYS A 25 -9.49 10.25 -6.22
C LYS A 25 -9.60 10.92 -7.59
N ASP A 26 -10.17 10.25 -8.58
CA ASP A 26 -10.28 10.71 -9.97
C ASP A 26 -8.93 11.09 -10.62
N LEU A 27 -7.85 10.45 -10.16
CA LEU A 27 -6.51 10.59 -10.72
C LEU A 27 -6.25 9.49 -11.76
N SER A 28 -5.27 9.74 -12.64
CA SER A 28 -4.81 8.76 -13.63
C SER A 28 -3.34 8.43 -13.41
N TRP A 29 -3.01 7.14 -13.44
CA TRP A 29 -1.65 6.64 -13.40
C TRP A 29 -1.59 5.30 -14.13
N GLU A 30 -0.55 5.12 -14.93
CA GLU A 30 -0.29 3.87 -15.64
C GLU A 30 0.83 3.12 -14.90
N PRO A 31 0.57 1.90 -14.40
CA PRO A 31 1.58 1.12 -13.71
C PRO A 31 2.66 0.66 -14.70
N PRO A 32 3.93 0.58 -14.27
CA PRO A 32 5.01 0.10 -15.12
C PRO A 32 4.90 -1.40 -15.45
N VAL A 33 4.24 -2.20 -14.59
CA VAL A 33 3.97 -3.62 -14.87
C VAL A 33 2.53 -3.81 -15.36
N SER A 34 2.37 -4.56 -16.46
CA SER A 34 1.06 -4.81 -17.06
C SER A 34 0.20 -5.72 -16.17
N THR A 35 -0.96 -5.20 -15.76
CA THR A 35 -1.99 -5.96 -15.03
C THR A 35 -2.57 -7.14 -15.81
N LEU A 36 -2.35 -7.25 -17.12
CA LEU A 36 -2.73 -8.44 -17.90
C LEU A 36 -1.92 -9.69 -17.49
N GLY A 37 -0.75 -9.51 -16.86
CA GLY A 37 0.03 -10.60 -16.27
C GLY A 37 -0.55 -11.18 -14.96
N LEU A 38 -1.51 -10.51 -14.32
CA LEU A 38 -2.17 -10.95 -13.07
C LEU A 38 -3.24 -12.02 -13.30
N ILE A 39 -3.78 -12.15 -14.51
CA ILE A 39 -4.93 -13.02 -14.79
C ILE A 39 -4.56 -14.52 -14.68
N SER A 40 -3.27 -14.86 -14.62
CA SER A 40 -2.78 -16.24 -14.56
C SER A 40 -2.36 -16.72 -13.16
N THR A 41 -2.37 -15.88 -12.13
CA THR A 41 -1.94 -16.29 -10.79
C THR A 41 -3.15 -16.70 -9.94
N THR A 42 -3.09 -17.92 -9.41
CA THR A 42 -4.19 -18.70 -8.81
C THR A 42 -4.75 -18.17 -7.47
N VAL A 43 -4.40 -16.94 -7.08
CA VAL A 43 -4.89 -16.31 -5.85
C VAL A 43 -5.38 -14.90 -6.20
N PRO A 44 -6.62 -14.52 -5.88
CA PRO A 44 -7.07 -13.14 -6.03
C PRO A 44 -6.40 -12.27 -4.96
N PHE A 45 -5.17 -11.82 -5.24
CA PHE A 45 -4.30 -11.10 -4.30
C PHE A 45 -4.91 -9.77 -3.83
N PHE A 46 -5.76 -9.16 -4.65
CA PHE A 46 -6.53 -7.98 -4.32
C PHE A 46 -8.02 -8.31 -4.22
N SER A 47 -8.70 -7.74 -3.23
CA SER A 47 -10.15 -7.85 -3.12
C SER A 47 -10.79 -6.47 -3.08
N ARG A 48 -12.00 -6.35 -3.62
CA ARG A 48 -12.80 -5.12 -3.50
C ARG A 48 -13.00 -4.69 -2.04
N ARG A 49 -12.97 -5.63 -1.09
CA ARG A 49 -13.04 -5.35 0.34
C ARG A 49 -11.78 -4.67 0.85
N PHE A 50 -10.60 -5.15 0.45
CA PHE A 50 -9.32 -4.49 0.69
C PHE A 50 -9.33 -3.07 0.12
N GLY A 51 -9.71 -2.91 -1.15
CA GLY A 51 -9.83 -1.60 -1.81
C GLY A 51 -10.73 -0.62 -1.06
N ARG A 52 -11.89 -1.07 -0.59
CA ARG A 52 -12.79 -0.24 0.24
C ARG A 52 -12.21 0.13 1.59
N ALA A 53 -11.40 -0.75 2.19
CA ALA A 53 -10.78 -0.49 3.49
C ALA A 53 -9.67 0.57 3.36
N ILE A 54 -8.79 0.46 2.36
CA ILE A 54 -7.69 1.41 2.15
C ILE A 54 -8.18 2.82 1.74
N THR A 55 -9.34 2.90 1.07
CA THR A 55 -9.99 4.17 0.66
C THR A 55 -10.94 4.74 1.72
N HIS A 56 -11.02 4.13 2.91
CA HIS A 56 -11.91 4.61 3.96
C HIS A 56 -11.42 5.95 4.54
N ARG A 57 -12.33 6.87 4.84
CA ARG A 57 -12.00 8.24 5.30
C ARG A 57 -11.11 8.30 6.54
N SER A 58 -11.23 7.33 7.45
CA SER A 58 -10.35 7.25 8.64
C SER A 58 -8.90 6.93 8.29
N MET A 59 -8.67 6.18 7.21
CA MET A 59 -7.32 5.90 6.72
C MET A 59 -6.73 7.16 6.08
N GLU A 60 -7.52 7.85 5.28
CA GLU A 60 -7.09 9.12 4.67
C GLU A 60 -6.76 10.19 5.74
N ALA A 61 -7.62 10.34 6.75
CA ALA A 61 -7.38 11.27 7.85
C ALA A 61 -6.16 10.89 8.71
N MET A 62 -5.84 9.60 8.84
CA MET A 62 -4.64 9.15 9.54
C MET A 62 -3.38 9.60 8.79
N PHE A 63 -3.35 9.44 7.47
CA PHE A 63 -2.15 9.72 6.68
C PHE A 63 -1.95 11.19 6.32
N SER A 64 -3.00 12.02 6.39
CA SER A 64 -2.84 13.47 6.27
C SER A 64 -1.93 14.07 7.36
N PHE A 65 -1.80 13.42 8.52
CA PHE A 65 -0.84 13.82 9.56
C PHE A 65 0.60 13.40 9.25
N TYR A 66 0.78 12.38 8.42
CA TYR A 66 2.07 11.85 7.97
C TYR A 66 2.45 12.39 6.60
N GLU A 67 2.01 13.60 6.27
CA GLU A 67 2.32 14.18 4.97
C GLU A 67 3.79 14.56 4.88
N PRO A 68 4.57 13.91 4.01
CA PRO A 68 5.99 14.20 3.96
C PRO A 68 6.25 15.52 3.23
N GLU A 69 6.90 16.47 3.91
CA GLU A 69 7.38 17.70 3.26
C GLU A 69 8.41 17.41 2.16
N TRP A 70 9.17 16.31 2.30
CA TRP A 70 10.21 15.92 1.34
C TRP A 70 9.67 15.61 -0.05
N ILE A 71 8.38 15.32 -0.21
CA ILE A 71 7.77 15.05 -1.53
C ILE A 71 7.79 16.27 -2.45
N ASN A 72 7.88 17.48 -1.87
CA ASN A 72 7.94 18.73 -2.61
C ASN A 72 9.37 19.11 -3.02
N LEU A 73 10.38 18.41 -2.51
CA LEU A 73 11.77 18.63 -2.89
C LEU A 73 12.04 18.19 -4.34
N PRO A 74 13.14 18.63 -4.95
CA PRO A 74 13.59 18.07 -6.22
C PRO A 74 13.67 16.55 -6.17
N VAL A 75 13.30 15.87 -7.26
CA VAL A 75 13.20 14.40 -7.33
C VAL A 75 14.43 13.71 -6.77
N THR A 76 15.63 14.17 -7.14
CA THR A 76 16.90 13.61 -6.66
C THR A 76 17.06 13.66 -5.14
N GLN A 77 16.56 14.71 -4.50
CA GLN A 77 16.56 14.84 -3.03
C GLN A 77 15.45 14.00 -2.41
N ALA A 78 14.23 14.05 -2.96
CA ALA A 78 13.10 13.26 -2.49
C ALA A 78 13.44 11.76 -2.43
N LEU A 79 14.10 11.24 -3.47
CA LEU A 79 14.54 9.84 -3.54
C LEU A 79 15.44 9.41 -2.36
N THR A 80 16.26 10.33 -1.82
CA THR A 80 17.11 10.02 -0.66
C THR A 80 16.35 9.89 0.66
N TYR A 81 15.15 10.47 0.76
CA TYR A 81 14.34 10.44 1.98
C TYR A 81 13.40 9.23 2.03
N ILE A 82 12.97 8.71 0.88
CA ILE A 82 11.99 7.61 0.78
C ILE A 82 12.35 6.42 1.67
N PRO A 83 13.58 5.84 1.60
CA PRO A 83 13.90 4.63 2.36
C PRO A 83 13.81 4.87 3.88
N ARG A 84 14.37 6.00 4.34
CA ARG A 84 14.36 6.37 5.75
C ARG A 84 12.94 6.65 6.24
N TYR A 85 12.14 7.34 5.42
CA TYR A 85 10.78 7.72 5.79
C TYR A 85 9.86 6.51 5.89
N LEU A 86 9.90 5.61 4.90
CA LEU A 86 9.06 4.41 4.92
C LEU A 86 9.40 3.48 6.08
N ARG A 87 10.68 3.35 6.43
CA ARG A 87 11.09 2.58 7.62
C ARG A 87 10.57 3.22 8.91
N ALA A 88 10.70 4.54 9.05
CA ALA A 88 10.16 5.25 10.21
C ALA A 88 8.66 5.04 10.36
N ILE A 89 7.89 5.15 9.26
CA ILE A 89 6.45 4.86 9.29
C ILE A 89 6.20 3.42 9.73
N MET A 90 6.89 2.44 9.16
CA MET A 90 6.73 1.03 9.52
C MET A 90 7.00 0.76 11.01
N ASP A 91 7.99 1.46 11.59
CA ASP A 91 8.35 1.34 13.00
C ASP A 91 7.35 2.05 13.94
N GLU A 92 6.61 3.05 13.44
CA GLU A 92 5.55 3.74 14.19
C GLU A 92 4.20 3.01 14.15
N VAL A 93 3.98 2.11 13.18
CA VAL A 93 2.76 1.32 13.12
C VAL A 93 2.79 0.26 14.24
N PRO A 94 1.70 0.06 15.02
CA PRO A 94 1.68 -0.89 16.14
C PRO A 94 2.23 -2.27 15.76
N GLU A 95 3.29 -2.74 16.43
CA GLU A 95 3.95 -4.00 16.08
C GLU A 95 3.08 -5.23 16.35
N GLY A 96 3.35 -6.32 15.61
CA GLY A 96 2.88 -7.67 15.97
C GLY A 96 1.47 -8.06 15.50
N SER A 97 0.85 -7.31 14.57
CA SER A 97 -0.46 -7.70 14.02
C SER A 97 -0.53 -7.57 12.50
N TYR A 98 -1.48 -8.26 11.88
CA TYR A 98 -1.73 -8.11 10.46
C TYR A 98 -2.19 -6.69 10.07
N LEU A 99 -2.72 -5.94 11.04
CA LEU A 99 -3.10 -4.55 10.85
C LEU A 99 -1.87 -3.66 10.59
N THR A 100 -0.70 -4.04 11.08
CA THR A 100 0.55 -3.29 10.86
C THR A 100 0.84 -3.16 9.37
N TYR A 101 0.84 -4.30 8.67
CA TYR A 101 1.09 -4.35 7.24
C TYR A 101 -0.03 -3.70 6.44
N PHE A 102 -1.28 -3.82 6.90
CA PHE A 102 -2.42 -3.12 6.28
C PHE A 102 -2.28 -1.60 6.36
N TYR A 103 -1.91 -1.04 7.52
CA TYR A 103 -1.67 0.39 7.68
C TYR A 103 -0.50 0.86 6.82
N PHE A 104 0.61 0.10 6.80
CA PHE A 104 1.76 0.41 5.97
C PHE A 104 1.42 0.42 4.47
N VAL A 105 0.75 -0.61 3.96
CA VAL A 105 0.31 -0.67 2.56
C VAL A 105 -0.64 0.49 2.23
N SER A 106 -1.57 0.80 3.15
CA SER A 106 -2.49 1.91 2.96
C SER A 106 -1.73 3.25 2.88
N PHE A 107 -0.76 3.47 3.77
CA PHE A 107 0.10 4.65 3.74
C PHE A 107 0.81 4.78 2.39
N VAL A 108 1.44 3.71 1.92
CA VAL A 108 2.13 3.66 0.62
C VAL A 108 1.17 4.04 -0.52
N CYS A 109 -0.05 3.49 -0.53
CA CYS A 109 -1.03 3.79 -1.58
C CYS A 109 -1.44 5.28 -1.59
N HIS A 110 -1.67 5.87 -0.41
CA HIS A 110 -2.02 7.28 -0.28
C HIS A 110 -0.83 8.20 -0.63
N LEU A 111 0.40 7.81 -0.28
CA LEU A 111 1.61 8.52 -0.68
C LEU A 111 1.77 8.54 -2.20
N CYS A 112 1.58 7.41 -2.88
CA CYS A 112 1.61 7.35 -4.34
C CYS A 112 0.51 8.21 -4.97
N ALA A 113 -0.73 8.14 -4.47
CA ALA A 113 -1.81 8.98 -4.97
C ALA A 113 -1.52 10.49 -4.79
N LYS A 114 -0.91 10.87 -3.66
CA LYS A 114 -0.44 12.24 -3.44
C LYS A 114 0.66 12.64 -4.43
N ALA A 115 1.65 11.77 -4.66
CA ALA A 115 2.70 12.01 -5.65
C ALA A 115 2.12 12.26 -7.04
N ILE A 116 1.11 11.47 -7.45
CA ILE A 116 0.40 11.66 -8.72
C ILE A 116 -0.33 13.00 -8.76
N GLY A 117 -1.06 13.34 -7.69
CA GLY A 117 -1.77 14.63 -7.60
C GLY A 117 -0.85 15.85 -7.60
N LEU A 118 0.44 15.68 -7.29
CA LEU A 118 1.46 16.73 -7.31
C LEU A 118 2.32 16.71 -8.59
N ASP A 119 1.98 15.90 -9.58
CA ASP A 119 2.79 15.69 -10.80
C ASP A 119 4.23 15.27 -10.47
N ARG A 120 4.36 14.31 -9.54
CA ARG A 120 5.61 13.72 -9.05
C ARG A 120 5.62 12.21 -9.23
N SER A 121 5.04 11.70 -10.32
CA SER A 121 4.91 10.25 -10.52
C SER A 121 6.25 9.49 -10.60
N GLU A 122 7.35 10.20 -10.86
CA GLU A 122 8.70 9.66 -10.99
C GLU A 122 9.27 9.05 -9.70
N ILE A 123 8.72 9.41 -8.53
CA ILE A 123 9.18 8.83 -7.25
C ILE A 123 8.50 7.49 -6.93
N ILE A 124 7.37 7.19 -7.59
CA ILE A 124 6.55 6.01 -7.29
C ILE A 124 7.34 4.70 -7.40
N PRO A 125 8.16 4.48 -8.45
CA PRO A 125 8.95 3.25 -8.53
C PRO A 125 9.83 3.01 -7.30
N GLN A 126 10.50 4.06 -6.80
CA GLN A 126 11.34 3.93 -5.60
C GLN A 126 10.48 3.67 -4.35
N VAL A 127 9.32 4.31 -4.22
CA VAL A 127 8.38 4.05 -3.12
C VAL A 127 7.95 2.58 -3.11
N LEU A 128 7.62 2.02 -4.28
CA LEU A 128 7.20 0.62 -4.39
C LEU A 128 8.35 -0.35 -4.10
N ILE A 129 9.56 -0.09 -4.61
CA ILE A 129 10.76 -0.92 -4.33
C ILE A 129 11.01 -0.98 -2.82
N GLU A 130 11.06 0.17 -2.15
CA GLU A 130 11.32 0.21 -0.71
C GLU A 130 10.18 -0.42 0.10
N ALA A 131 8.92 -0.24 -0.33
CA ALA A 131 7.77 -0.89 0.32
C ALA A 131 7.84 -2.41 0.21
N VAL A 132 8.21 -2.94 -0.96
CA VAL A 132 8.44 -4.37 -1.19
C VAL A 132 9.55 -4.88 -0.27
N ASP A 133 10.69 -4.20 -0.22
CA ASP A 133 11.83 -4.60 0.62
C ASP A 133 11.46 -4.65 2.11
N ILE A 134 10.74 -3.63 2.60
CA ILE A 134 10.27 -3.56 3.99
C ILE A 134 9.30 -4.71 4.30
N LEU A 135 8.28 -4.90 3.45
CA LEU A 135 7.27 -5.95 3.63
C LEU A 135 7.90 -7.34 3.52
N TYR A 136 8.84 -7.53 2.59
CA TYR A 136 9.58 -8.77 2.43
C TYR A 136 10.40 -9.12 3.66
N PHE A 137 11.13 -8.14 4.22
CA PHE A 137 11.98 -8.36 5.40
C PHE A 137 11.19 -8.55 6.71
N ARG A 138 10.03 -7.88 6.86
CA ARG A 138 9.26 -7.86 8.12
C ARG A 138 8.20 -8.95 8.23
N CYS A 139 7.67 -9.45 7.13
CA CYS A 139 6.85 -10.67 7.12
C CYS A 139 7.80 -11.85 6.87
N ASN A 140 7.54 -13.05 7.41
CA ASN A 140 8.35 -14.24 7.13
C ASN A 140 7.67 -15.05 5.99
N THR A 141 8.43 -15.44 4.95
CA THR A 141 8.08 -15.57 3.50
C THR A 141 6.85 -16.38 3.06
N HIS A 142 6.17 -17.07 3.98
CA HIS A 142 4.98 -17.87 3.69
C HIS A 142 3.68 -17.25 4.21
N ASN A 143 3.74 -16.44 5.27
CA ASN A 143 2.55 -15.89 5.91
C ASN A 143 2.15 -14.51 5.34
N HIS A 144 2.97 -13.90 4.47
CA HIS A 144 2.82 -12.53 3.93
C HIS A 144 1.42 -12.20 3.40
N PHE A 145 0.78 -13.13 2.68
CA PHE A 145 -0.44 -12.84 1.91
C PHE A 145 -1.73 -13.13 2.68
N GLU A 146 -1.78 -14.26 3.41
CA GLU A 146 -2.95 -14.61 4.22
C GLU A 146 -3.18 -13.59 5.34
N ASN A 147 -2.08 -13.08 5.91
CA ASN A 147 -2.08 -12.05 6.93
C ASN A 147 -2.71 -10.75 6.44
N LEU A 148 -2.30 -10.23 5.28
CA LEU A 148 -2.85 -8.98 4.71
C LEU A 148 -4.35 -9.11 4.37
N ILE A 149 -4.77 -10.26 3.85
CA ILE A 149 -6.20 -10.55 3.58
C ILE A 149 -6.98 -10.68 4.89
N GLN A 150 -6.44 -11.36 5.90
CA GLN A 150 -7.04 -11.43 7.23
C GLN A 150 -7.14 -10.05 7.88
N ALA A 151 -6.13 -9.20 7.76
CA ALA A 151 -6.15 -7.82 8.25
C ALA A 151 -7.29 -6.99 7.65
N ALA A 152 -7.44 -7.04 6.32
CA ALA A 152 -8.51 -6.32 5.63
C ALA A 152 -9.90 -6.87 5.97
N ASN A 153 -10.01 -8.20 6.17
CA ASN A 153 -11.23 -8.83 6.66
C ASN A 153 -11.58 -8.38 8.09
N VAL A 154 -10.60 -8.34 8.99
CA VAL A 154 -10.74 -7.86 10.37
C VAL A 154 -11.09 -6.38 10.40
N TYR A 155 -10.38 -5.49 9.70
CA TYR A 155 -10.68 -4.05 9.65
C TYR A 155 -12.12 -3.78 9.18
N SER A 156 -12.61 -4.56 8.21
CA SER A 156 -13.96 -4.40 7.69
C SER A 156 -15.07 -4.94 8.60
N TYR A 157 -14.77 -5.72 9.64
CA TYR A 157 -15.77 -6.39 10.49
C TYR A 157 -16.37 -5.47 11.58
N PRO A 158 -15.58 -4.69 12.35
CA PRO A 158 -16.09 -3.70 13.31
C PRO A 158 -16.89 -2.57 12.64
N HIS A 159 -16.54 -2.20 11.39
CA HIS A 159 -17.24 -1.14 10.66
C HIS A 159 -18.58 -1.58 10.04
N ARG A 160 -18.97 -2.86 10.15
CA ARG A 160 -20.36 -3.31 9.94
C ARG A 160 -21.18 -3.27 11.23
N ALA A 161 -20.58 -3.56 12.38
CA ALA A 161 -21.28 -3.57 13.67
C ALA A 161 -21.75 -2.17 14.11
N ASN A 162 -21.06 -1.11 13.67
CA ASN A 162 -21.48 0.28 13.92
C ASN A 162 -22.46 0.87 12.88
N ARG A 163 -22.90 0.11 11.87
CA ARG A 163 -23.98 0.54 10.95
C ARG A 163 -25.38 0.06 11.37
N PHE A 164 -25.49 -0.70 12.45
CA PHE A 164 -26.76 -1.23 12.98
C PHE A 164 -27.07 -0.77 14.41
N ARG A 165 -26.46 0.33 14.86
CA ARG A 165 -26.91 1.07 16.05
C ARG A 165 -27.36 2.47 15.63
N ILE A 166 -28.55 2.53 15.08
CA ILE A 166 -29.50 3.65 15.20
C ILE A 166 -30.78 3.01 15.73
#